data_AF-A0A118K2S7-F1
#
_entry.id   AF-A0A118K2S7-F1
#
_cell.length_a   1.000
_cell.length_b   1.000
_cell.length_c   1.000
_cell.angle_alpha   90.00
_cell.angle_beta   90.00
_cell.angle_gamma   90.00
#
_symmetry.space_group_name_H-M   'P 1'
#
loop_
_entity.id
_entity.type
_entity.pdbx_description
1 polymer ?
#
loop_
_entity_poly.entity_id
_entity_poly.type
_entity_poly.pdbx_seq_one_letter_code
_entity_poly.pdbx_strand_id
1 'polypeptide(L)'
;MTVGSEMVMFTAIGVYVDPEIVAHLQKWKGKLGTELAEDDEFFDSIVSAPVDKYLRIVVIKEIKGSQYGVQLESSVRDRLAADDKYEEEEEAALEKIIGFSSEGKEEPKTMKVENGNVVDTIKKWYLGGTTAYSPSTISSLADTLSLELSK
;
A
#
# COMPACT_ATOMS: atom_id res chain seq x y z
N MET A 1 21.30 -26.90 0.22
CA MET A 1 21.88 -25.60 0.57
C MET A 1 20.73 -24.64 0.79
N THR A 2 20.28 -24.48 2.03
CA THR A 2 19.27 -23.46 2.36
C THR A 2 20.03 -22.15 2.45
N VAL A 3 20.09 -21.39 1.36
CA VAL A 3 20.47 -19.98 1.46
C VAL A 3 19.35 -19.35 2.27
N GLY A 4 19.59 -19.16 3.57
CA GLY A 4 18.72 -18.35 4.40
C GLY A 4 18.79 -16.95 3.83
N SER A 5 17.84 -16.61 2.96
CA SER A 5 17.64 -15.26 2.49
C SER A 5 17.26 -14.42 3.71
N GLU A 6 18.24 -13.73 4.29
CA GLU A 6 17.98 -12.70 5.28
C GLU A 6 17.18 -11.59 4.59
N MET A 7 15.86 -11.59 4.80
CA MET A 7 15.02 -10.47 4.38
C MET A 7 15.40 -9.26 5.23
N VAL A 8 16.22 -8.39 4.66
CA VAL A 8 16.56 -7.11 5.29
C VAL A 8 15.35 -6.19 5.14
N MET A 9 14.68 -5.90 6.25
CA MET A 9 13.62 -4.90 6.29
C MET A 9 14.24 -3.50 6.28
N PHE A 10 13.94 -2.73 5.24
CA PHE A 10 14.41 -1.36 5.10
C PHE A 10 13.36 -0.33 5.53
N THR A 11 12.09 -0.65 5.36
CA THR A 11 10.95 0.21 5.71
C THR A 11 9.91 -0.56 6.50
N ALA A 12 9.25 0.11 7.45
CA ALA A 12 8.05 -0.34 8.13
C ALA A 12 6.85 0.39 7.50
N ILE A 13 5.81 -0.37 7.16
CA ILE A 13 4.57 0.16 6.59
C ILE A 13 3.46 -0.10 7.60
N GLY A 14 2.84 0.96 8.11
CA GLY A 14 1.63 0.92 8.92
C GLY A 14 0.44 1.35 8.09
N VAL A 15 -0.58 0.52 8.01
CA VAL A 15 -1.86 0.85 7.37
C VAL A 15 -2.87 1.10 8.49
N TYR A 16 -3.50 2.27 8.46
CA TYR A 16 -4.57 2.65 9.37
C TYR A 16 -5.82 2.87 8.53
N VAL A 17 -6.91 2.22 8.91
CA VAL A 17 -8.19 2.33 8.22
C VAL A 17 -9.24 2.66 9.26
N ASP A 18 -10.20 3.51 8.90
CA ASP A 18 -11.31 3.82 9.79
C ASP A 18 -12.08 2.53 10.17
N PRO A 19 -12.46 2.34 11.45
CA PRO A 19 -13.21 1.17 11.90
C PRO A 19 -14.56 0.97 11.19
N GLU A 20 -15.13 2.01 10.56
CA GLU A 20 -16.31 1.87 9.69
C GLU A 20 -16.10 0.86 8.54
N ILE A 21 -14.84 0.56 8.19
CA ILE A 21 -14.51 -0.46 7.19
C ILE A 21 -15.13 -1.83 7.52
N VAL A 22 -15.25 -2.16 8.80
CA VAL A 22 -15.82 -3.44 9.26
C VAL A 22 -17.28 -3.57 8.81
N ALA A 23 -18.02 -2.45 8.70
CA ALA A 23 -19.39 -2.45 8.19
C ALA A 23 -19.45 -2.80 6.68
N HIS A 24 -18.42 -2.44 5.92
CA HIS A 24 -18.30 -2.80 4.50
C HIS A 24 -17.80 -4.24 4.29
N LEU A 25 -17.03 -4.76 5.24
CA LEU A 25 -16.42 -6.09 5.15
C LEU A 25 -17.26 -7.21 5.77
N GLN A 26 -18.53 -6.97 6.09
CA GLN A 26 -19.43 -7.98 6.70
C GLN A 26 -19.55 -9.27 5.88
N LYS A 27 -19.33 -9.20 4.55
CA LYS A 27 -19.27 -10.38 3.67
C LYS A 27 -18.17 -11.37 4.05
N TRP A 28 -17.10 -10.89 4.68
CA TRP A 28 -15.95 -11.68 5.13
C TRP A 28 -15.98 -11.98 6.64
N LYS A 29 -17.11 -11.70 7.31
CA LYS A 29 -17.29 -11.97 8.73
C LYS A 29 -17.15 -13.47 9.03
N GLY A 30 -16.27 -13.80 9.97
CA GLY A 30 -16.00 -15.18 10.40
C GLY A 30 -14.96 -15.95 9.56
N LYS A 31 -14.37 -15.32 8.53
CA LYS A 31 -13.22 -15.89 7.80
C LYS A 31 -11.92 -15.69 8.60
N LEU A 32 -10.97 -16.62 8.44
CA LEU A 32 -9.65 -16.53 9.07
C LEU A 32 -8.76 -15.50 8.36
N GLY A 33 -7.87 -14.85 9.12
CA GLY A 33 -6.89 -13.92 8.56
C GLY A 33 -6.05 -14.52 7.43
N THR A 34 -5.71 -15.80 7.54
CA THR A 34 -4.99 -16.54 6.48
C THR A 34 -5.81 -16.67 5.19
N GLU A 35 -7.11 -16.90 5.29
CA GLU A 35 -8.00 -16.98 4.11
C GLU A 35 -8.19 -15.60 3.50
N LEU A 36 -8.33 -14.56 4.33
CA LEU A 36 -8.45 -13.18 3.89
C LEU A 36 -7.18 -12.67 3.21
N ALA A 37 -6.00 -13.11 3.66
CA ALA A 37 -4.72 -12.73 3.08
C ALA A 37 -4.55 -13.19 1.63
N GLU A 38 -5.24 -14.28 1.23
CA GLU A 38 -5.25 -14.83 -0.12
C GLU A 38 -6.48 -14.37 -0.95
N ASP A 39 -7.39 -13.60 -0.35
CA ASP A 39 -8.64 -13.14 -0.97
C ASP A 39 -8.45 -11.74 -1.56
N ASP A 40 -8.12 -11.65 -2.85
CA ASP A 40 -7.92 -10.36 -3.52
C ASP A 40 -9.21 -9.49 -3.53
N GLU A 41 -10.40 -10.11 -3.49
CA GLU A 41 -11.69 -9.39 -3.47
C GLU A 41 -11.94 -8.69 -2.13
N PHE A 42 -11.45 -9.29 -1.03
CA PHE A 42 -11.43 -8.66 0.28
C PHE A 42 -10.64 -7.35 0.25
N PHE A 43 -9.44 -7.40 -0.32
CA PHE A 43 -8.57 -6.23 -0.43
C PHE A 43 -9.10 -5.18 -1.41
N ASP A 44 -9.68 -5.60 -2.53
CA ASP A 44 -10.35 -4.68 -3.46
C ASP A 44 -11.50 -3.94 -2.76
N SER A 45 -12.25 -4.64 -1.91
CA SER A 45 -13.30 -4.02 -1.09
C SER A 45 -12.73 -3.04 -0.07
N ILE A 46 -11.57 -3.33 0.54
CA ILE A 46 -10.87 -2.36 1.39
C ILE A 46 -10.49 -1.13 0.58
N VAL A 47 -9.86 -1.29 -0.58
CA VAL A 47 -9.40 -0.19 -1.44
C VAL A 47 -10.57 0.68 -1.91
N SER A 48 -11.67 0.04 -2.33
CA SER A 48 -12.87 0.69 -2.87
C SER A 48 -13.81 1.27 -1.81
N ALA A 49 -13.70 0.85 -0.54
CA ALA A 49 -14.57 1.36 0.52
C ALA A 49 -14.43 2.88 0.71
N PRO A 50 -15.54 3.64 0.90
CA PRO A 50 -15.52 5.09 1.06
C PRO A 50 -15.13 5.50 2.50
N VAL A 51 -14.06 4.91 3.04
CA VAL A 51 -13.54 5.20 4.37
C VAL A 51 -12.15 5.81 4.30
N ASP A 52 -11.79 6.59 5.32
CA ASP A 52 -10.47 7.17 5.45
C ASP A 52 -9.40 6.10 5.66
N LYS A 53 -8.29 6.22 4.92
CA LYS A 53 -7.14 5.32 4.96
C LYS A 53 -5.86 6.13 5.05
N TYR A 54 -5.03 5.82 6.02
CA TYR A 54 -3.73 6.43 6.23
C TYR A 54 -2.64 5.38 6.12
N LEU A 55 -1.63 5.65 5.30
CA LEU A 55 -0.43 4.84 5.21
C LEU A 55 0.73 5.61 5.85
N ARG A 56 1.42 4.96 6.78
CA ARG A 56 2.62 5.49 7.44
C ARG A 56 3.81 4.63 7.07
N ILE A 57 4.73 5.21 6.32
CA ILE A 57 5.97 4.55 5.91
C ILE A 57 7.11 5.12 6.76
N VAL A 58 7.81 4.26 7.49
CA VAL A 58 8.95 4.63 8.32
C VAL A 58 10.18 3.91 7.80
N VAL A 59 11.21 4.66 7.45
CA VAL A 59 12.50 4.08 7.04
C VAL A 59 13.23 3.57 8.29
N ILE A 60 13.42 2.25 8.41
CA ILE A 60 14.04 1.60 9.58
C ILE A 60 15.57 1.60 9.43
N LYS A 61 16.04 1.33 8.22
CA LYS A 61 17.46 1.20 7.88
C LYS A 61 17.79 2.30 6.87
N GLU A 62 18.98 2.91 6.95
CA GLU A 62 19.41 3.97 6.00
C GLU A 62 19.32 3.49 4.55
N ILE A 63 18.14 3.65 3.95
CA ILE A 63 17.94 3.67 2.51
C ILE A 63 17.74 5.13 2.15
N LYS A 64 18.33 5.52 1.02
CA LYS A 64 18.01 6.82 0.46
C LYS A 64 16.54 6.77 0.05
N GLY A 65 15.77 7.79 0.42
CA GLY A 65 14.38 7.88 -0.03
C GLY A 65 14.28 7.92 -1.57
N SER A 66 15.35 8.26 -2.29
CA SER A 66 15.46 8.07 -3.73
C SER A 66 15.36 6.59 -4.17
N GLN A 67 15.90 5.65 -3.40
CA GLN A 67 15.87 4.22 -3.72
C GLN A 67 14.46 3.64 -3.55
N TYR A 68 13.74 4.07 -2.52
CA TYR A 68 12.33 3.73 -2.32
C TYR A 68 11.43 4.44 -3.35
N GLY A 69 11.69 5.74 -3.62
CA GLY A 69 10.96 6.52 -4.61
C GLY A 69 11.04 5.93 -6.01
N VAL A 70 12.22 5.46 -6.43
CA VAL A 70 12.41 4.79 -7.74
C VAL A 70 11.64 3.47 -7.84
N GLN A 71 11.57 2.67 -6.77
CA GLN A 71 10.77 1.44 -6.78
C GLN A 71 9.27 1.72 -6.88
N LEU A 72 8.80 2.72 -6.12
CA LEU A 72 7.42 3.18 -6.16
C LEU A 72 7.09 3.73 -7.55
N GLU A 73 7.93 4.60 -8.09
CA GLU A 73 7.79 5.16 -9.44
C GLU A 73 7.66 4.06 -10.48
N SER A 74 8.65 3.17 -10.57
CA SER A 74 8.67 2.13 -11.58
C SER A 74 7.41 1.26 -11.48
N SER A 75 7.04 0.84 -10.27
CA SER A 75 5.86 -0.01 -10.08
C SER A 75 4.56 0.68 -10.46
N VAL A 76 4.41 1.96 -10.10
CA VAL A 76 3.21 2.75 -10.40
C VAL A 76 3.16 3.09 -11.88
N ARG A 77 4.28 3.46 -12.48
CA ARG A 77 4.42 3.73 -13.91
C ARG A 77 4.10 2.50 -14.75
N ASP A 78 4.69 1.33 -14.43
CA ASP A 78 4.42 0.08 -15.14
C ASP A 78 2.94 -0.29 -15.08
N ARG A 79 2.29 -0.13 -13.92
CA ARG A 79 0.85 -0.37 -13.78
C ARG A 79 0.00 0.62 -14.57
N LEU A 80 0.29 1.92 -14.47
CA LEU A 80 -0.45 2.96 -15.22
C LEU A 80 -0.28 2.77 -16.73
N ALA A 81 0.93 2.43 -17.18
CA ALA A 81 1.20 2.14 -18.59
C ALA A 81 0.48 0.87 -19.05
N ALA A 82 0.44 -0.18 -18.22
CA ALA A 82 -0.31 -1.41 -18.52
C ALA A 82 -1.82 -1.18 -18.62
N ASP A 83 -2.35 -0.23 -17.84
CA ASP A 83 -3.75 0.21 -17.87
C ASP A 83 -4.06 1.23 -18.99
N ASP A 84 -3.07 1.66 -19.79
CA ASP A 84 -3.17 2.73 -20.79
C ASP A 84 -3.66 4.06 -20.18
N LYS A 85 -3.24 4.34 -18.94
CA LYS A 85 -3.62 5.51 -18.12
C LYS A 85 -2.42 6.36 -17.71
N TYR A 86 -1.26 6.17 -18.35
CA TYR A 86 -0.04 6.92 -18.04
C TYR A 86 0.09 8.11 -19.00
N GLU A 87 -0.43 9.27 -18.58
CA GLU A 87 -0.37 10.53 -19.32
C GLU A 87 0.50 11.57 -18.56
N GLU A 88 0.59 12.79 -19.08
CA GLU A 88 1.36 13.90 -18.45
C GLU A 88 0.94 14.18 -17.01
N GLU A 89 -0.35 14.04 -16.67
CA GLU A 89 -0.85 14.31 -15.31
C GLU A 89 -0.36 13.27 -14.30
N GLU A 90 -0.32 12.00 -14.69
CA GLU A 90 0.22 10.91 -13.87
C GLU A 90 1.73 11.02 -13.72
N GLU A 91 2.44 11.33 -14.81
CA GLU A 91 3.88 11.55 -14.80
C GLU A 91 4.26 12.67 -13.84
N ALA A 92 3.60 13.83 -13.94
CA ALA A 92 3.83 14.95 -13.03
C ALA A 92 3.53 14.61 -11.56
N ALA A 93 2.49 13.82 -11.30
CA ALA A 93 2.15 13.35 -9.96
C ALA A 93 3.20 12.37 -9.42
N LEU A 94 3.71 11.45 -10.25
CA LEU A 94 4.78 10.51 -9.91
C LEU A 94 6.10 11.21 -9.60
N GLU A 95 6.53 12.13 -10.47
CA GLU A 95 7.72 12.95 -10.25
C GLU A 95 7.66 13.69 -8.91
N LYS A 96 6.50 14.24 -8.58
CA LYS A 96 6.28 14.94 -7.31
C LYS A 96 6.42 14.00 -6.11
N ILE A 97 5.98 12.75 -6.21
CA ILE A 97 6.13 11.75 -5.13
C ILE A 97 7.59 11.33 -4.95
N ILE A 98 8.34 11.15 -6.05
CA ILE A 98 9.77 10.78 -5.98
C ILE A 98 10.60 11.94 -5.44
N GLY A 99 10.31 13.16 -5.92
CA GLY A 99 10.94 14.38 -5.42
C GLY A 99 10.71 14.53 -3.92
N PHE A 100 9.49 14.25 -3.47
CA PHE A 100 9.14 14.22 -2.05
C PHE A 100 9.95 13.17 -1.27
N SER A 101 10.09 11.96 -1.81
CA SER A 101 10.85 10.89 -1.17
C SER A 101 12.37 11.18 -1.14
N SER A 102 12.90 11.91 -2.12
CA SER A 102 14.32 12.29 -2.17
C SER A 102 14.67 13.48 -1.28
N GLU A 103 13.72 14.39 -1.02
CA GLU A 103 13.84 15.46 -0.02
C GLU A 103 13.70 14.88 1.40
N GLY A 104 14.76 14.21 1.88
CA GLY A 104 14.86 13.74 3.25
C GLY A 104 14.90 14.87 4.28
N LYS A 105 13.79 15.59 4.47
CA LYS A 105 13.61 16.55 5.55
C LYS A 105 12.86 15.87 6.68
N GLU A 106 13.40 16.03 7.88
CA GLU A 106 13.05 15.38 9.15
C GLU A 106 11.62 15.66 9.67
N GLU A 107 10.73 16.19 8.84
CA GLU A 107 9.34 16.53 9.17
C GLU A 107 8.39 15.71 8.29
N PRO A 108 7.32 15.11 8.83
CA PRO A 108 6.29 14.42 8.05
C PRO A 108 5.51 15.45 7.23
N LYS A 109 6.04 15.86 6.08
CA LYS A 109 5.28 16.70 5.15
C LYS A 109 4.14 15.85 4.57
N THR A 110 2.90 16.28 4.73
CA THR A 110 1.76 15.65 4.09
C THR A 110 1.67 16.12 2.64
N MET A 111 2.01 15.27 1.68
CA MET A 111 1.79 15.55 0.27
C MET A 111 0.41 15.04 -0.15
N LYS A 112 -0.45 15.95 -0.64
CA LYS A 112 -1.70 15.58 -1.27
C LYS A 112 -1.45 15.31 -2.75
N VAL A 113 -1.66 14.06 -3.17
CA VAL A 113 -1.71 13.69 -4.59
C VAL A 113 -3.16 13.83 -5.03
N GLU A 114 -3.43 14.71 -5.98
CA GLU A 114 -4.79 14.95 -6.50
C GLU A 114 -5.09 14.14 -7.77
N ASN A 115 -4.12 13.35 -8.26
CA ASN A 115 -4.31 12.44 -9.38
C ASN A 115 -4.92 11.12 -8.90
N GLY A 116 -6.15 10.83 -9.33
CA GLY A 116 -6.88 9.62 -8.95
C GLY A 116 -6.24 8.33 -9.42
N ASN A 117 -5.66 8.30 -10.63
CA ASN A 117 -5.02 7.12 -11.21
C ASN A 117 -3.75 6.73 -10.43
N VAL A 118 -2.89 7.71 -10.13
CA VAL A 118 -1.68 7.51 -9.31
C VAL A 118 -2.07 7.04 -7.91
N VAL A 119 -3.05 7.70 -7.28
CA VAL A 119 -3.52 7.32 -5.95
C VAL A 119 -4.09 5.90 -5.93
N ASP A 120 -4.91 5.52 -6.91
CA ASP A 120 -5.47 4.18 -7.00
C ASP A 120 -4.38 3.12 -7.20
N THR A 121 -3.41 3.41 -8.07
CA THR A 121 -2.29 2.52 -8.33
C THR A 121 -1.42 2.31 -7.09
N ILE A 122 -1.15 3.38 -6.33
CA ILE A 122 -0.40 3.31 -5.06
C ILE A 122 -1.20 2.55 -4.00
N LYS A 123 -2.50 2.81 -3.88
CA LYS A 123 -3.38 2.04 -3.00
C LYS A 123 -3.32 0.56 -3.34
N LYS A 124 -3.43 0.19 -4.61
CA LYS A 124 -3.27 -1.20 -5.09
C LYS A 124 -1.85 -1.71 -4.93
N TRP A 125 -0.83 -0.87 -4.90
CA TRP A 125 0.54 -1.31 -4.66
C TRP A 125 0.75 -1.74 -3.21
N TYR A 126 0.08 -1.09 -2.28
CA TYR A 126 0.14 -1.42 -0.85
C TYR A 126 -0.90 -2.42 -0.38
N LEU A 127 -2.11 -2.31 -0.92
CA LEU A 127 -3.30 -3.01 -0.49
C LEU A 127 -3.87 -3.88 -1.61
N GLY A 128 -3.11 -4.20 -2.65
CA GLY A 128 -3.56 -5.04 -3.77
C GLY A 128 -3.50 -6.54 -3.50
N GLY A 129 -3.74 -6.95 -2.24
CA GLY A 129 -3.73 -8.35 -1.84
C GLY A 129 -2.44 -9.08 -2.22
N THR A 130 -2.58 -10.16 -2.98
CA THR A 130 -1.45 -11.02 -3.40
C THR A 130 -0.42 -10.30 -4.26
N THR A 131 -0.79 -9.18 -4.90
CA THR A 131 0.09 -8.37 -5.76
C THR A 131 0.71 -7.18 -5.03
N ALA A 132 0.47 -7.04 -3.72
CA ALA A 132 1.01 -5.94 -2.94
C ALA A 132 2.52 -6.07 -2.75
N TYR A 133 3.18 -4.92 -2.60
CA TYR A 133 4.62 -4.83 -2.36
C TYR A 133 5.06 -5.53 -1.07
N SER A 134 4.20 -5.57 -0.05
CA SER A 134 4.52 -6.11 1.27
C SER A 134 3.50 -7.19 1.68
N PRO A 135 3.80 -8.48 1.40
CA PRO A 135 2.95 -9.60 1.80
C PRO A 135 2.69 -9.65 3.31
N SER A 136 3.67 -9.24 4.12
CA SER A 136 3.51 -9.16 5.57
C SER A 136 2.48 -8.14 6.01
N THR A 137 2.37 -7.00 5.31
CA THR A 137 1.34 -5.98 5.57
C THR A 137 -0.05 -6.53 5.25
N ILE A 138 -0.18 -7.29 4.16
CA ILE A 138 -1.42 -7.95 3.74
C ILE A 138 -1.86 -8.98 4.78
N SER A 139 -0.98 -9.90 5.19
CA SER A 139 -1.29 -10.86 6.24
C SER A 139 -1.64 -10.18 7.56
N SER A 140 -0.86 -9.19 8.00
CA SER A 140 -1.13 -8.48 9.26
C SER A 140 -2.46 -7.72 9.23
N LEU A 141 -2.82 -7.10 8.10
CA LEU A 141 -4.09 -6.40 7.93
C LEU A 141 -5.26 -7.39 7.93
N ALA A 142 -5.11 -8.49 7.20
CA ALA A 142 -6.10 -9.57 7.12
C ALA A 142 -6.37 -10.22 8.48
N ASP A 143 -5.33 -10.56 9.25
CA ASP A 143 -5.45 -11.07 10.61
C ASP A 143 -6.15 -10.07 11.54
N THR A 144 -5.75 -8.80 11.49
CA THR A 144 -6.35 -7.75 12.33
C THR A 144 -7.84 -7.56 12.00
N LEU A 145 -8.20 -7.48 10.73
CA LEU A 145 -9.59 -7.30 10.30
C LEU A 145 -10.43 -8.56 10.52
N SER A 146 -9.86 -9.75 10.37
CA SER A 146 -10.52 -11.02 10.73
C SER A 146 -10.93 -11.01 12.20
N LEU A 147 -10.04 -10.54 13.10
CA LEU A 147 -10.33 -10.40 14.52
C LEU A 147 -11.42 -9.35 14.78
N GLU A 148 -11.37 -8.19 14.14
CA GLU A 148 -12.39 -7.14 14.27
C GLU A 148 -13.76 -7.61 13.77
N LEU A 149 -13.80 -8.33 12.64
CA LEU A 149 -15.02 -8.88 12.07
C LEU A 149 -15.63 -9.98 12.94
N SER A 150 -14.79 -10.70 13.68
CA SER A 150 -15.21 -11.78 14.58
C SER A 150 -15.71 -11.29 15.94
N LYS A 151 -15.59 -9.99 16.24
CA LYS A 151 -16.23 -9.35 17.39
C LYS A 151 -17.73 -9.14 17.15
#